data_AF-A0A9P9EBC1-F1
#
_entry.id   AF-A0A9P9EBC1-F1
#
_cell.length_a   1.000
_cell.length_b   1.000
_cell.length_c   1.000
_cell.angle_alpha   90.00
_cell.angle_beta   90.00
_cell.angle_gamma   90.00
#
_symmetry.space_group_name_H-M   'P 1'
#
loop_
_entity.id
_entity.type
_entity.pdbx_description
1 polymer ?
#
loop_
_entity_poly.entity_id
_entity_poly.type
_entity_poly.pdbx_seq_one_letter_code
_entity_poly.pdbx_strand_id
1 'polypeptide(L)'
;MWDHVFSTQNPNIPGTSATINPPLAHQLKVYIYIDNSNLLVQGRRTYAFRHNMSADEDPTWRCNYIGLKAILTAKSRLSADGQIDEPNVKVNLYGSTIHPAETVYSGIKSDSFNVNLSQRSSWTGGEKEVDVKVITDLMEHASEAYFNHVKAEFILVTGDRDMYYPVEKVATKYNLPVHIWSWDNALASVYTEAHHPLIHVYSLDEYLEQIGFCEPNFRLDKNVINPRSIVILDPLPKADEIEEFFSDWKFPTRRYEFEEKRADASSSDLAVVPALSRHIKDDALDDAFQAAKT
;
A
#
# COMPACT_ATOMS: atom_id res chain seq x y z
N MET A 1 -35.45 62.24 46.68
CA MET A 1 -36.57 63.10 46.24
C MET A 1 -36.80 62.80 44.77
N TRP A 2 -37.84 62.02 44.51
CA TRP A 2 -38.49 61.62 43.26
C TRP A 2 -37.87 60.54 42.37
N ASP A 3 -38.53 59.38 42.48
CA ASP A 3 -38.62 58.24 41.58
C ASP A 3 -39.01 58.61 40.14
N HIS A 4 -38.63 57.77 39.19
CA HIS A 4 -39.59 57.26 38.21
C HIS A 4 -39.19 55.88 37.69
N VAL A 5 -40.09 54.94 37.97
CA VAL A 5 -40.22 53.59 37.45
C VAL A 5 -40.73 53.66 36.01
N PHE A 6 -40.10 52.92 35.09
CA PHE A 6 -40.82 52.32 33.97
C PHE A 6 -40.38 50.87 33.76
N SER A 7 -41.35 50.00 34.06
CA SER A 7 -41.42 48.59 33.75
C SER A 7 -41.74 48.41 32.27
N THR A 8 -40.96 47.60 31.57
CA THR A 8 -41.40 46.92 30.35
C THR A 8 -41.06 45.43 30.47
N GLN A 9 -42.12 44.64 30.63
CA GLN A 9 -42.10 43.20 30.51
C GLN A 9 -41.72 42.84 29.07
N ASN A 10 -40.73 41.97 28.90
CA ASN A 10 -40.39 41.37 27.62
C ASN A 10 -40.95 39.93 27.60
N PRO A 11 -41.71 39.52 26.57
CA PRO A 11 -42.40 38.25 26.56
C PRO A 11 -41.45 37.08 26.31
N ASN A 12 -41.74 35.97 26.98
CA ASN A 12 -41.11 34.65 26.82
C ASN A 12 -41.01 34.26 25.33
N ILE A 13 -39.78 34.20 24.81
CA ILE A 13 -39.46 33.44 23.60
C ILE A 13 -39.10 32.02 24.07
N PRO A 14 -39.75 30.96 23.56
CA PRO A 14 -39.38 29.59 23.88
C PRO A 14 -37.94 29.33 23.44
N GLY A 15 -37.08 29.00 24.40
CA GLY A 15 -35.71 28.59 24.13
C GLY A 15 -35.68 27.29 23.35
N THR A 16 -35.52 27.37 22.04
CA THR A 16 -34.79 26.35 21.29
C THR A 16 -33.31 26.58 21.57
N SER A 17 -32.83 26.01 22.68
CA SER A 17 -31.41 25.73 22.85
C SER A 17 -31.02 24.72 21.77
N ALA A 18 -30.70 25.23 20.59
CA ALA A 18 -29.86 24.49 19.66
C ALA A 18 -28.56 24.22 20.42
N THR A 19 -28.38 22.99 20.88
CA THR A 19 -27.10 22.45 21.29
C THR A 19 -26.17 22.59 20.08
N ILE A 20 -25.45 23.70 20.04
CA ILE A 20 -24.25 23.82 19.22
C ILE A 20 -23.28 22.85 19.89
N ASN A 21 -23.20 21.63 19.35
CA ASN A 21 -22.12 20.73 19.70
C ASN A 21 -20.82 21.51 19.46
N PRO A 22 -19.93 21.64 20.47
CA PRO A 22 -18.63 22.23 20.22
C PRO A 22 -17.97 21.44 19.08
N PRO A 23 -17.19 22.11 18.21
CA PRO A 23 -16.50 21.42 17.12
C PRO A 23 -15.66 20.28 17.70
N LEU A 24 -15.53 19.18 16.94
CA LEU A 24 -14.71 17.97 17.16
C LEU A 24 -13.20 18.30 17.37
N ALA A 25 -12.87 19.23 18.25
CA ALA A 25 -11.56 19.85 18.42
C ALA A 25 -10.51 18.91 19.05
N HIS A 26 -10.89 17.69 19.41
CA HIS A 26 -10.02 16.72 20.07
C HIS A 26 -9.65 15.51 19.20
N GLN A 27 -10.22 15.34 18.01
CA GLN A 27 -9.91 14.19 17.18
C GLN A 27 -8.70 14.47 16.28
N LEU A 28 -7.64 13.67 16.43
CA LEU A 28 -6.49 13.69 15.52
C LEU A 28 -6.92 13.26 14.12
N LYS A 29 -6.56 14.03 13.10
CA LYS A 29 -6.65 13.58 11.71
C LYS A 29 -5.34 12.93 11.28
N VAL A 30 -5.42 11.75 10.69
CA VAL A 30 -4.26 11.03 10.15
C VAL A 30 -4.45 10.83 8.66
N TYR A 31 -3.52 11.37 7.87
CA TYR A 31 -3.54 11.21 6.42
C TYR A 31 -2.44 10.24 6.02
N ILE A 32 -2.82 9.10 5.43
CA ILE A 32 -1.89 8.11 4.93
C ILE A 32 -1.81 8.22 3.41
N TYR A 33 -0.62 8.33 2.87
CA TYR A 33 -0.33 8.37 1.43
C TYR A 33 0.52 7.16 1.08
N ILE A 34 -0.02 6.29 0.24
CA ILE A 34 0.66 5.07 -0.18
C ILE A 34 1.05 5.19 -1.64
N ASP A 35 2.36 5.28 -1.90
CA ASP A 35 2.91 5.11 -3.24
C ASP A 35 2.95 3.60 -3.55
N ASN A 36 1.98 3.15 -4.34
CA ASN A 36 1.77 1.74 -4.56
C ASN A 36 2.88 1.08 -5.38
N SER A 37 3.50 1.82 -6.31
CA SER A 37 4.56 1.24 -7.14
C SER A 37 5.83 1.05 -6.31
N ASN A 38 6.18 2.04 -5.48
CA ASN A 38 7.29 1.92 -4.54
C ASN A 38 7.04 0.78 -3.53
N LEU A 39 5.85 0.74 -2.91
CA LEU A 39 5.47 -0.30 -1.95
C LEU A 39 5.56 -1.70 -2.57
N LEU A 40 4.90 -1.94 -3.71
CA LEU A 40 4.81 -3.27 -4.29
C LEU A 40 6.11 -3.73 -4.92
N VAL A 41 6.77 -2.89 -5.74
CA VAL A 41 8.00 -3.31 -6.42
C VAL A 41 9.09 -3.64 -5.41
N GLN A 42 9.29 -2.80 -4.41
CA GLN A 42 10.33 -3.01 -3.43
C GLN A 42 9.96 -4.10 -2.42
N GLY A 43 8.69 -4.23 -2.04
CA GLY A 43 8.23 -5.33 -1.19
C GLY A 43 8.49 -6.70 -1.82
N ARG A 44 8.26 -6.84 -3.13
CA ARG A 44 8.59 -8.07 -3.88
C ARG A 44 10.08 -8.38 -3.90
N ARG A 45 10.94 -7.37 -3.99
CA ARG A 45 12.41 -7.52 -3.92
C ARG A 45 12.86 -7.92 -2.53
N THR A 46 12.34 -7.24 -1.51
CA THR A 46 12.62 -7.54 -0.10
C THR A 46 12.20 -8.96 0.26
N TYR A 47 11.04 -9.42 -0.23
CA TYR A 47 10.58 -10.80 -0.07
C TYR A 47 11.49 -11.81 -0.75
N ALA A 48 11.81 -11.61 -2.03
CA ALA A 48 12.71 -12.49 -2.76
C ALA A 48 14.09 -12.60 -2.08
N PHE A 49 14.66 -11.48 -1.65
CA PHE A 49 15.92 -11.44 -0.92
C PHE A 49 15.85 -12.22 0.41
N ARG A 50 14.81 -11.98 1.22
CA ARG A 50 14.66 -12.63 2.54
C ARG A 50 14.49 -14.14 2.44
N HIS A 51 13.80 -14.60 1.40
CA HIS A 51 13.55 -16.02 1.15
C HIS A 51 14.63 -16.69 0.30
N ASN A 52 15.75 -15.99 0.04
CA ASN A 52 16.87 -16.50 -0.76
C ASN A 52 16.42 -17.05 -2.12
N MET A 53 15.47 -16.37 -2.76
CA MET A 53 14.97 -16.74 -4.08
C MET A 53 16.02 -16.50 -5.17
N SER A 54 15.93 -17.26 -6.25
CA SER A 54 16.85 -17.12 -7.40
C SER A 54 16.56 -15.90 -8.27
N ALA A 55 15.40 -15.26 -8.08
CA ALA A 55 14.98 -14.07 -8.82
C ALA A 55 15.16 -12.79 -7.98
N ASP A 56 15.37 -11.65 -8.65
CA ASP A 56 15.52 -10.35 -7.97
C ASP A 56 14.20 -9.84 -7.34
N GLU A 57 13.05 -10.37 -7.76
CA GLU A 57 11.73 -10.04 -7.21
C GLU A 57 10.78 -11.25 -7.20
N ASP A 58 9.89 -11.34 -6.22
CA ASP A 58 8.79 -12.30 -6.19
C ASP A 58 7.49 -11.65 -6.72
N PRO A 59 7.01 -12.00 -7.93
CA PRO A 59 5.80 -11.44 -8.53
C PRO A 59 4.51 -12.00 -7.93
N THR A 60 4.58 -13.00 -7.07
CA THR A 60 3.43 -13.59 -6.38
C THR A 60 3.13 -12.78 -5.13
N TRP A 61 4.14 -12.15 -4.52
CA TRP A 61 3.95 -11.31 -3.35
C TRP A 61 2.99 -10.14 -3.63
N ARG A 62 2.06 -9.96 -2.71
CA ARG A 62 1.02 -8.93 -2.65
C ARG A 62 1.01 -8.31 -1.28
N CYS A 63 0.62 -7.05 -1.21
CA CYS A 63 0.38 -6.37 0.05
C CYS A 63 -1.09 -6.53 0.49
N ASN A 64 -1.31 -6.90 1.74
CA ASN A 64 -2.57 -6.76 2.44
C ASN A 64 -2.71 -5.32 2.97
N TYR A 65 -3.40 -4.46 2.23
CA TYR A 65 -3.54 -3.04 2.59
C TYR A 65 -4.28 -2.81 3.92
N ILE A 66 -5.20 -3.70 4.31
CA ILE A 66 -5.88 -3.63 5.60
C ILE A 66 -4.86 -3.87 6.72
N GLY A 67 -4.04 -4.92 6.58
CA GLY A 67 -2.95 -5.22 7.51
C GLY A 67 -1.91 -4.08 7.55
N LEU A 68 -1.53 -3.54 6.39
CA LEU A 68 -0.63 -2.39 6.30
C LEU A 68 -1.19 -1.18 7.06
N LYS A 69 -2.43 -0.78 6.82
CA LYS A 69 -3.08 0.34 7.55
C LYS A 69 -3.02 0.12 9.07
N ALA A 70 -3.31 -1.09 9.54
CA ALA A 70 -3.24 -1.43 10.96
C ALA A 70 -1.83 -1.26 11.53
N ILE A 71 -0.79 -1.66 10.78
CA ILE A 71 0.61 -1.48 11.20
C ILE A 71 1.01 -0.02 11.20
N LEU A 72 0.75 0.71 10.12
CA LEU A 72 1.09 2.12 10.02
C LEU A 72 0.50 2.92 11.18
N THR A 73 -0.77 2.67 11.52
CA THR A 73 -1.45 3.39 12.61
C THR A 73 -0.95 2.96 13.99
N ALA A 74 -0.81 1.65 14.24
CA ALA A 74 -0.41 1.15 15.55
C ALA A 74 1.07 1.44 15.89
N LYS A 75 1.94 1.55 14.88
CA LYS A 75 3.40 1.64 15.08
C LYS A 75 3.98 3.03 14.87
N SER A 76 3.24 3.96 14.25
CA SER A 76 3.70 5.33 14.05
C SER A 76 3.74 6.19 15.31
N ARG A 77 3.49 5.62 16.51
CA ARG A 77 3.45 6.35 17.80
C ARG A 77 2.58 7.61 17.70
N LEU A 78 1.44 7.47 17.01
CA LEU A 78 0.54 8.58 16.73
C LEU A 78 0.16 9.26 18.03
N SER A 79 0.50 10.54 18.14
CA SER A 79 0.29 11.37 19.32
C SER A 79 0.66 10.73 20.67
N ALA A 80 1.94 10.81 21.01
CA ALA A 80 2.55 10.36 22.26
C ALA A 80 1.95 10.95 23.57
N ASP A 81 0.94 11.82 23.49
CA ASP A 81 0.44 12.64 24.59
C ASP A 81 -0.78 12.04 25.33
N GLY A 82 -1.23 10.83 24.95
CA GLY A 82 -2.18 10.02 25.75
C GLY A 82 -3.61 10.57 25.90
N GLN A 83 -3.97 11.66 25.21
CA GLN A 83 -5.30 12.28 25.26
C GLN A 83 -5.94 12.44 23.88
N ILE A 84 -5.94 11.41 23.06
CA ILE A 84 -6.70 11.45 21.80
C ILE A 84 -7.67 10.30 21.77
N ASP A 85 -8.93 10.64 21.43
CA ASP A 85 -9.92 9.69 20.95
C ASP A 85 -9.40 8.96 19.70
N GLU A 86 -10.11 7.92 19.26
CA GLU A 86 -9.73 7.15 18.08
C GLU A 86 -9.44 8.08 16.87
N PRO A 87 -8.24 8.01 16.26
CA PRO A 87 -7.86 8.94 15.21
C PRO A 87 -8.75 8.78 13.98
N ASN A 88 -9.07 9.91 13.33
CA ASN A 88 -9.74 9.90 12.05
C ASN A 88 -8.74 9.63 10.93
N VAL A 89 -8.66 8.37 10.49
CA VAL A 89 -7.67 7.90 9.50
C VAL A 89 -8.26 7.91 8.10
N LYS A 90 -7.66 8.72 7.21
CA LYS A 90 -7.94 8.72 5.76
C LYS A 90 -6.75 8.13 5.01
N VAL A 91 -6.96 7.01 4.32
CA VAL A 91 -5.93 6.38 3.49
C VAL A 91 -6.12 6.77 2.03
N ASN A 92 -5.06 7.25 1.40
CA ASN A 92 -5.01 7.59 -0.01
C ASN A 92 -3.97 6.69 -0.68
N LEU A 93 -4.43 5.78 -1.54
CA LEU A 93 -3.60 4.85 -2.29
C LEU A 93 -3.40 5.39 -3.70
N TYR A 94 -2.15 5.58 -4.11
CA TYR A 94 -1.80 6.13 -5.42
C TYR A 94 -1.09 5.08 -6.26
N GLY A 95 -1.46 4.98 -7.53
CA GLY A 95 -0.77 4.13 -8.46
C GLY A 95 -1.24 4.32 -9.89
N SER A 96 -0.64 3.58 -10.79
CA SER A 96 -1.02 3.59 -12.21
C SER A 96 -2.13 2.58 -12.53
N THR A 97 -3.00 2.93 -13.47
CA THR A 97 -3.88 1.95 -14.11
C THR A 97 -3.03 0.96 -14.91
N ILE A 98 -3.21 -0.33 -14.62
CA ILE A 98 -2.74 -1.43 -15.47
C ILE A 98 -4.03 -2.10 -15.94
N HIS A 99 -4.37 -2.07 -17.23
CA HIS A 99 -5.46 -2.93 -17.74
C HIS A 99 -4.95 -4.39 -17.69
N PRO A 100 -5.61 -5.36 -17.00
CA PRO A 100 -6.95 -5.41 -16.41
C PRO A 100 -6.97 -5.51 -14.87
N ALA A 101 -6.06 -4.83 -14.17
CA ALA A 101 -5.90 -4.82 -12.71
C ALA A 101 -6.99 -4.02 -11.94
N GLU A 102 -8.05 -3.56 -12.61
CA GLU A 102 -9.20 -2.88 -11.99
C GLU A 102 -9.78 -3.67 -10.82
N THR A 103 -9.68 -5.01 -10.84
CA THR A 103 -10.21 -5.87 -9.79
C THR A 103 -9.46 -5.80 -8.45
N VAL A 104 -8.16 -5.45 -8.45
CA VAL A 104 -7.41 -5.34 -7.18
C VAL A 104 -7.82 -4.07 -6.44
N TYR A 105 -7.92 -2.96 -7.18
CA TYR A 105 -8.31 -1.67 -6.62
C TYR A 105 -9.79 -1.59 -6.26
N SER A 106 -10.67 -2.29 -6.99
CA SER A 106 -12.10 -2.35 -6.64
C SER A 106 -12.35 -3.08 -5.31
N GLY A 107 -11.54 -4.10 -4.99
CA GLY A 107 -11.61 -4.79 -3.70
C GLY A 107 -11.08 -3.99 -2.52
N ILE A 108 -10.22 -2.99 -2.77
CA ILE A 108 -9.65 -2.11 -1.73
C ILE A 108 -10.55 -0.90 -1.46
N LYS A 109 -11.30 -0.45 -2.48
CA LYS A 109 -12.15 0.73 -2.38
C LYS A 109 -13.23 0.51 -1.31
N SER A 110 -13.10 1.26 -0.23
CA SER A 110 -14.01 1.28 0.91
C SER A 110 -14.07 2.71 1.46
N ASP A 111 -14.97 2.98 2.40
CA ASP A 111 -15.08 4.30 3.03
C ASP A 111 -13.77 4.80 3.68
N SER A 112 -12.83 3.89 3.95
CA SER A 112 -11.54 4.22 4.56
C SER A 112 -10.35 4.27 3.59
N PHE A 113 -10.54 3.90 2.31
CA PHE A 113 -9.51 3.90 1.27
C PHE A 113 -9.97 4.70 0.05
N ASN A 114 -9.33 5.85 -0.16
CA ASN A 114 -9.43 6.61 -1.38
C ASN A 114 -8.37 6.13 -2.37
N VAL A 115 -8.79 5.53 -3.49
CA VAL A 115 -7.88 5.01 -4.51
C VAL A 115 -7.77 6.01 -5.66
N ASN A 116 -6.58 6.56 -5.85
CA ASN A 116 -6.25 7.54 -6.89
C ASN A 116 -5.39 6.88 -7.97
N LEU A 117 -6.00 6.61 -9.13
CA LEU A 117 -5.30 6.01 -10.26
C LEU A 117 -4.93 7.06 -11.31
N SER A 118 -3.71 6.96 -11.84
CA SER A 118 -3.23 7.77 -12.97
C SER A 118 -3.06 6.90 -14.22
N GLN A 119 -3.32 7.47 -15.40
CA GLN A 119 -3.02 6.78 -16.66
C GLN A 119 -1.51 6.75 -16.90
N ARG A 120 -1.00 5.60 -17.36
CA ARG A 120 0.39 5.49 -17.81
C ARG A 120 0.58 6.28 -19.11
N SER A 121 1.79 6.81 -19.31
CA SER A 121 2.19 7.48 -20.55
C SER A 121 1.94 6.57 -21.75
N SER A 122 1.15 7.03 -22.73
CA SER A 122 0.91 6.30 -23.97
C SER A 122 2.16 6.17 -24.86
N TRP A 123 3.15 7.05 -24.65
CA TRP A 123 4.39 7.08 -25.44
C TRP A 123 5.53 6.24 -24.83
N THR A 124 5.66 6.23 -23.50
CA THR A 124 6.76 5.53 -22.81
C THR A 124 6.30 4.31 -22.01
N GLY A 125 4.99 4.12 -21.82
CA GLY A 125 4.46 3.11 -20.91
C GLY A 125 4.82 3.35 -19.43
N GLY A 126 5.44 4.47 -19.10
CA GLY A 126 5.85 4.83 -17.74
C GLY A 126 4.67 5.28 -16.87
N GLU A 127 4.80 5.08 -15.56
CA GLU A 127 3.95 5.77 -14.58
C GLU A 127 4.13 7.28 -14.76
N LYS A 128 3.03 8.02 -14.76
CA LYS A 128 3.03 9.47 -14.90
C LYS A 128 2.14 10.05 -13.81
N GLU A 129 2.58 11.15 -13.22
CA GLU A 129 1.78 12.02 -12.34
C GLU A 129 1.40 11.44 -10.97
N VAL A 130 1.79 10.22 -10.62
CA VAL A 130 1.54 9.69 -9.27
C VAL A 130 2.26 10.52 -8.22
N ASP A 131 3.56 10.80 -8.42
CA ASP A 131 4.33 11.60 -7.47
C ASP A 131 3.74 13.01 -7.29
N VAL A 132 3.39 13.64 -8.42
CA VAL A 132 2.79 14.97 -8.42
C VAL A 132 1.46 14.99 -7.66
N LYS A 133 0.63 13.95 -7.80
CA LYS A 133 -0.65 13.84 -7.07
C LYS A 133 -0.44 13.64 -5.57
N VAL A 134 0.46 12.73 -5.18
CA VAL A 134 0.81 12.53 -3.76
C VAL A 134 1.27 13.85 -3.14
N ILE A 135 2.18 14.55 -3.82
CA ILE A 135 2.71 15.84 -3.35
C ILE A 135 1.60 16.90 -3.27
N THR A 136 0.73 16.97 -4.27
CA THR A 136 -0.37 17.95 -4.29
C THR A 136 -1.32 17.74 -3.12
N ASP A 137 -1.81 16.52 -2.94
CA ASP A 137 -2.75 16.18 -1.86
C ASP A 137 -2.09 16.28 -0.46
N LEU A 138 -0.78 15.99 -0.35
CA LEU A 138 0.00 16.22 0.87
C LEU A 138 0.03 17.70 1.23
N MET A 139 0.39 18.55 0.27
CA MET A 139 0.48 20.00 0.49
C MET A 139 -0.88 20.62 0.78
N GLU A 140 -1.94 20.17 0.10
CA GLU A 140 -3.31 20.63 0.33
C GLU A 140 -3.75 20.32 1.77
N HIS A 141 -3.73 19.05 2.18
CA HIS A 141 -4.14 18.66 3.53
C HIS A 141 -3.24 19.27 4.62
N ALA A 142 -1.93 19.39 4.40
CA ALA A 142 -1.03 20.04 5.36
C ALA A 142 -1.34 21.53 5.53
N SER A 143 -1.59 22.23 4.41
CA SER A 143 -1.97 23.64 4.46
C SER A 143 -3.33 23.85 5.13
N GLU A 144 -4.32 22.99 4.84
CA GLU A 144 -5.63 23.01 5.46
C GLU A 144 -5.54 22.80 6.97
N ALA A 145 -4.79 21.77 7.40
CA ALA A 145 -4.59 21.49 8.82
C ALA A 145 -3.93 22.67 9.55
N TYR A 146 -2.91 23.28 8.94
CA TYR A 146 -2.22 24.44 9.49
C TYR A 146 -3.13 25.66 9.64
N PHE A 147 -3.84 26.06 8.57
CA PHE A 147 -4.66 27.28 8.57
C PHE A 147 -5.95 27.12 9.38
N ASN A 148 -6.48 25.91 9.49
CA ASN A 148 -7.68 25.61 10.29
C ASN A 148 -7.36 25.19 11.72
N HIS A 149 -6.08 25.20 12.12
CA HIS A 149 -5.62 24.78 13.45
C HIS A 149 -6.09 23.37 13.85
N VAL A 150 -6.11 22.44 12.89
CA VAL A 150 -6.49 21.05 13.10
C VAL A 150 -5.25 20.24 13.46
N LYS A 151 -5.32 19.45 14.55
CA LYS A 151 -4.25 18.49 14.87
C LYS A 151 -4.22 17.40 13.80
N ALA A 152 -3.12 17.32 13.06
CA ALA A 152 -2.95 16.36 11.98
C ALA A 152 -1.54 15.74 11.99
N GLU A 153 -1.47 14.47 11.62
CA GLU A 153 -0.23 13.72 11.38
C GLU A 153 -0.27 13.06 10.00
N PHE A 154 0.88 12.98 9.35
CA PHE A 154 1.01 12.53 7.96
C PHE A 154 1.87 11.27 7.90
N ILE A 155 1.36 10.21 7.28
CA ILE A 155 2.11 8.99 7.04
C ILE A 155 2.32 8.86 5.53
N LEU A 156 3.57 8.73 5.09
CA LEU A 156 3.90 8.43 3.71
C LEU A 156 4.55 7.05 3.64
N VAL A 157 4.04 6.20 2.75
CA VAL A 157 4.64 4.90 2.42
C VAL A 157 5.40 5.07 1.11
N THR A 158 6.66 5.44 1.21
CA THR A 158 7.58 5.68 0.08
C THR A 158 9.02 5.75 0.58
N GLY A 159 9.97 5.35 -0.26
CA GLY A 159 11.40 5.62 -0.08
C GLY A 159 11.95 6.70 -1.00
N ASP A 160 11.11 7.32 -1.84
CA ASP A 160 11.57 8.17 -2.93
C ASP A 160 12.20 9.48 -2.42
N ARG A 161 13.36 9.83 -3.00
CA ARG A 161 14.07 11.08 -2.74
C ARG A 161 13.26 12.29 -3.17
N ASP A 162 12.48 12.19 -4.25
CA ASP A 162 11.72 13.32 -4.79
C ASP A 162 10.59 13.77 -3.83
N MET A 163 10.19 12.90 -2.89
CA MET A 163 9.22 13.20 -1.83
C MET A 163 9.82 13.97 -0.65
N TYR A 164 11.15 14.05 -0.54
CA TYR A 164 11.81 14.62 0.65
C TYR A 164 11.49 16.10 0.84
N TYR A 165 11.59 16.91 -0.22
CA TYR A 165 11.36 18.36 -0.10
C TYR A 165 9.93 18.70 0.33
N PRO A 166 8.87 18.09 -0.25
CA PRO A 166 7.52 18.18 0.28
C PRO A 166 7.41 17.80 1.76
N VAL A 167 8.00 16.67 2.17
CA VAL A 167 8.00 16.20 3.56
C VAL A 167 8.67 17.20 4.51
N GLU A 168 9.86 17.67 4.15
CA GLU A 168 10.60 18.69 4.90
C GLU A 168 9.77 19.97 5.05
N LYS A 169 9.07 20.39 4.00
CA LYS A 169 8.19 21.56 4.04
C LYS A 169 7.01 21.37 4.99
N VAL A 170 6.42 20.17 5.07
CA VAL A 170 5.38 19.87 6.07
C VAL A 170 5.93 20.03 7.48
N ALA A 171 7.08 19.44 7.75
CA ALA A 171 7.70 19.47 9.06
C ALA A 171 8.18 20.89 9.48
N THR A 172 8.78 21.64 8.56
CA THR A 172 9.43 22.94 8.87
C THR A 172 8.50 24.13 8.76
N LYS A 173 7.66 24.19 7.71
CA LYS A 173 6.79 25.34 7.45
C LYS A 173 5.45 25.21 8.16
N TYR A 174 4.87 24.01 8.17
CA TYR A 174 3.57 23.77 8.80
C TYR A 174 3.70 23.25 10.23
N ASN A 175 4.91 22.85 10.66
CA ASN A 175 5.16 22.32 12.01
C ASN A 175 4.25 21.13 12.34
N LEU A 176 4.06 20.23 11.37
CA LEU A 176 3.22 19.04 11.47
C LEU A 176 4.10 17.77 11.43
N PRO A 177 3.84 16.75 12.26
CA PRO A 177 4.59 15.50 12.24
C PRO A 177 4.38 14.70 10.95
N VAL A 178 5.47 14.11 10.46
CA VAL A 178 5.49 13.25 9.27
C VAL A 178 6.20 11.94 9.57
N HIS A 179 5.59 10.83 9.16
CA HIS A 179 6.07 9.47 9.37
C HIS A 179 6.34 8.85 8.00
N ILE A 180 7.60 8.57 7.71
CA ILE A 180 8.04 7.91 6.48
C ILE A 180 8.19 6.42 6.78
N TRP A 181 7.45 5.61 6.03
CA TRP A 181 7.54 4.16 6.05
C TRP A 181 8.11 3.69 4.72
N SER A 182 9.21 2.95 4.77
CA SER A 182 9.87 2.46 3.57
C SER A 182 10.48 1.08 3.80
N TRP A 183 10.78 0.40 2.71
CA TRP A 183 11.68 -0.75 2.73
C TRP A 183 13.11 -0.24 2.86
N ASP A 184 13.95 -0.92 3.64
CA ASP A 184 15.30 -0.43 3.94
C ASP A 184 16.16 -0.30 2.67
N ASN A 185 15.96 -1.21 1.72
CA ASN A 185 16.65 -1.22 0.43
C ASN A 185 16.16 -0.13 -0.55
N ALA A 186 15.10 0.61 -0.21
CA ALA A 186 14.46 1.60 -1.07
C ALA A 186 14.46 3.02 -0.46
N LEU A 187 14.87 3.17 0.80
CA LEU A 187 14.89 4.44 1.50
C LEU A 187 16.05 5.33 0.99
N ALA A 188 15.72 6.50 0.46
CA ALA A 188 16.74 7.48 0.10
C ALA A 188 17.52 7.98 1.34
N SER A 189 18.84 8.08 1.22
CA SER A 189 19.73 8.44 2.34
C SER A 189 19.43 9.80 2.98
N VAL A 190 18.81 10.71 2.23
CA VAL A 190 18.40 12.04 2.72
C VAL A 190 17.49 11.94 3.96
N TYR A 191 16.65 10.91 4.06
CA TYR A 191 15.78 10.70 5.24
C TYR A 191 16.56 10.25 6.47
N THR A 192 17.74 9.63 6.28
CA THR A 192 18.63 9.21 7.38
C THR A 192 19.64 10.29 7.77
N GLU A 193 20.01 11.16 6.83
CA GLU A 193 20.99 12.24 7.05
C GLU A 193 20.33 13.50 7.63
N ALA A 194 19.15 13.85 7.15
CA ALA A 194 18.41 15.03 7.59
C ALA A 194 17.58 14.71 8.84
N HIS A 195 18.25 14.65 9.99
CA HIS A 195 17.56 14.48 11.26
C HIS A 195 16.70 15.71 11.58
N HIS A 196 15.38 15.58 11.46
CA HIS A 196 14.41 16.59 11.89
C HIS A 196 13.48 16.00 12.97
N PRO A 197 13.19 16.70 14.08
CA PRO A 197 12.45 16.13 15.21
C PRO A 197 11.01 15.74 14.89
N LEU A 198 10.42 16.34 13.84
CA LEU A 198 9.07 16.03 13.35
C LEU A 198 9.03 15.07 12.15
N ILE A 199 10.18 14.57 11.69
CA ILE A 199 10.25 13.57 10.63
C ILE A 199 10.71 12.26 11.27
N HIS A 200 9.82 11.28 11.26
CA HIS A 200 10.04 9.96 11.84
C HIS A 200 10.17 8.95 10.71
N VAL A 201 11.20 8.12 10.74
CA VAL A 201 11.44 7.10 9.71
C VAL A 201 11.28 5.72 10.32
N TYR A 202 10.55 4.85 9.62
CA TYR A 202 10.21 3.50 10.03
C TYR A 202 10.49 2.52 8.91
N SER A 203 10.93 1.32 9.28
CA SER A 203 11.16 0.22 8.35
C SER A 203 9.90 -0.65 8.19
N LEU A 204 9.57 -1.00 6.95
CA LEU A 204 8.56 -2.00 6.62
C LEU A 204 9.11 -3.43 6.68
N ASP A 205 10.43 -3.60 6.65
CA ASP A 205 11.08 -4.90 6.58
C ASP A 205 10.63 -5.82 7.74
N GLU A 206 10.50 -5.29 8.96
CA GLU A 206 10.05 -6.05 10.13
C GLU A 206 8.64 -6.63 9.98
N TYR A 207 7.81 -6.04 9.11
CA TYR A 207 6.39 -6.36 8.96
C TYR A 207 6.07 -7.11 7.66
N LEU A 208 7.08 -7.41 6.83
CA LEU A 208 6.92 -8.02 5.50
C LEU A 208 5.95 -9.21 5.48
N GLU A 209 6.10 -10.15 6.41
CA GLU A 209 5.26 -11.37 6.49
C GLU A 209 3.86 -11.09 7.05
N GLN A 210 3.70 -10.01 7.82
CA GLN A 210 2.41 -9.63 8.41
C GLN A 210 1.54 -8.85 7.43
N ILE A 211 2.15 -8.03 6.58
CA ILE A 211 1.47 -7.20 5.58
C ILE A 211 1.51 -7.82 4.18
N GLY A 212 2.16 -8.97 4.04
CA GLY A 212 2.42 -9.62 2.77
C GLY A 212 1.75 -10.99 2.68
N PHE A 213 1.43 -11.41 1.46
CA PHE A 213 1.06 -12.78 1.15
C PHE A 213 1.44 -13.10 -0.30
N CYS A 214 1.67 -14.36 -0.62
CA CYS A 214 1.86 -14.80 -2.00
C CYS A 214 0.50 -15.18 -2.61
N GLU A 215 0.21 -14.66 -3.80
CA GLU A 215 -0.90 -15.07 -4.65
C GLU A 215 -0.36 -16.09 -5.67
N PRO A 216 -0.47 -17.41 -5.38
CA PRO A 216 0.07 -18.42 -6.28
C PRO A 216 -0.77 -18.55 -7.56
N ASN A 217 -2.02 -18.08 -7.58
CA ASN A 217 -2.91 -18.40 -8.69
C ASN A 217 -2.61 -17.56 -9.95
N PHE A 218 -2.41 -18.26 -11.08
CA PHE A 218 -2.31 -17.71 -12.42
C PHE A 218 -3.72 -17.62 -13.02
N ARG A 219 -4.05 -16.48 -13.61
CA ARG A 219 -5.34 -16.25 -14.26
C ARG A 219 -5.15 -15.98 -15.75
N LEU A 220 -5.54 -16.93 -16.61
CA LEU A 220 -5.39 -16.81 -18.07
C LEU A 220 -6.17 -15.62 -18.66
N ASP A 221 -7.27 -15.21 -18.03
CA ASP A 221 -8.08 -14.06 -18.45
C ASP A 221 -7.44 -12.71 -18.12
N LYS A 222 -6.43 -12.69 -17.24
CA LYS A 222 -5.77 -11.47 -16.75
C LYS A 222 -4.27 -11.41 -17.01
N ASN A 223 -3.66 -12.52 -17.38
CA ASN A 223 -2.21 -12.64 -17.52
C ASN A 223 -1.86 -13.22 -18.89
N VAL A 224 -0.82 -12.67 -19.52
CA VAL A 224 -0.19 -13.25 -20.70
C VAL A 224 0.96 -14.13 -20.25
N ILE A 225 0.98 -15.39 -20.69
CA ILE A 225 2.13 -16.28 -20.45
C ILE A 225 3.29 -15.74 -21.28
N ASN A 226 4.40 -15.42 -20.61
CA ASN A 226 5.60 -15.00 -21.31
C ASN A 226 6.15 -16.17 -22.16
N PRO A 227 6.56 -15.97 -23.43
CA PRO A 227 7.06 -17.04 -24.28
C PRO A 227 8.25 -17.83 -23.72
N ARG A 228 8.99 -17.26 -22.76
CA ARG A 228 10.09 -17.91 -22.05
C ARG A 228 9.64 -18.63 -20.76
N SER A 229 8.34 -18.78 -20.52
CA SER A 229 7.81 -19.48 -19.35
C SER A 229 7.98 -20.99 -19.46
N ILE A 230 8.22 -21.66 -18.32
CA ILE A 230 8.22 -23.11 -18.22
C ILE A 230 6.78 -23.54 -17.88
N VAL A 231 6.05 -24.06 -18.85
CA VAL A 231 4.70 -24.57 -18.62
C VAL A 231 4.80 -26.05 -18.28
N ILE A 232 4.56 -26.41 -17.03
CA ILE A 232 4.45 -27.80 -16.62
C ILE A 232 2.98 -28.20 -16.75
N LEU A 233 2.71 -29.08 -17.70
CA LEU A 233 1.41 -29.74 -17.74
C LEU A 233 1.38 -30.73 -16.58
N ASP A 234 0.41 -30.63 -15.68
CA ASP A 234 0.21 -31.59 -14.58
C ASP A 234 -0.57 -32.81 -15.13
N PRO A 235 0.10 -33.94 -15.44
CA PRO A 235 -0.61 -35.19 -15.62
C PRO A 235 -1.06 -35.68 -14.25
N LEU A 236 -2.38 -35.70 -14.07
CA LEU A 236 -3.15 -36.16 -12.89
C LEU A 236 -2.56 -37.30 -12.04
N PRO A 237 -1.84 -38.32 -12.57
CA PRO A 237 -1.20 -39.35 -11.75
C PRO A 237 0.05 -38.90 -10.98
N LYS A 238 0.62 -37.72 -11.27
CA LYS A 238 1.93 -37.26 -10.76
C LYS A 238 1.84 -35.98 -9.92
N ALA A 239 0.65 -35.60 -9.46
CA ALA A 239 0.45 -34.38 -8.68
C ALA A 239 1.38 -34.32 -7.45
N ASP A 240 1.52 -35.43 -6.70
CA ASP A 240 2.41 -35.50 -5.54
C ASP A 240 3.90 -35.35 -5.93
N GLU A 241 4.32 -35.93 -7.07
CA GLU A 241 5.70 -35.78 -7.60
C GLU A 241 5.99 -34.32 -8.00
N ILE A 242 4.98 -33.63 -8.54
CA ILE A 242 5.07 -32.21 -8.92
C ILE A 242 5.14 -31.32 -7.68
N GLU A 243 4.35 -31.63 -6.64
CA GLU A 243 4.42 -30.92 -5.36
C GLU A 243 5.80 -31.09 -4.70
N GLU A 244 6.33 -32.32 -4.67
CA GLU A 244 7.67 -32.60 -4.15
C GLU A 244 8.74 -31.82 -4.94
N PHE A 245 8.67 -31.85 -6.27
CA PHE A 245 9.55 -31.08 -7.15
C PHE A 245 9.50 -29.57 -6.87
N PHE A 246 8.32 -29.01 -6.61
CA PHE A 246 8.18 -27.60 -6.29
C PHE A 246 8.58 -27.23 -4.87
N SER A 247 8.58 -28.18 -3.94
CA SER A 247 8.91 -27.92 -2.54
C SER A 247 10.36 -27.43 -2.36
N ASP A 248 11.28 -27.90 -3.20
CA ASP A 248 12.68 -27.48 -3.24
C ASP A 248 12.95 -26.32 -4.23
N TRP A 249 11.92 -25.85 -4.93
CA TRP A 249 12.05 -24.91 -6.03
C TRP A 249 12.19 -23.47 -5.54
N LYS A 250 13.31 -22.82 -5.88
CA LYS A 250 13.65 -21.45 -5.43
C LYS A 250 13.17 -20.33 -6.35
N PHE A 251 12.41 -20.66 -7.39
CA PHE A 251 11.82 -19.63 -8.26
C PHE A 251 10.37 -19.37 -7.89
N PRO A 252 9.86 -18.15 -8.12
CA PRO A 252 8.43 -17.90 -7.96
C PRO A 252 7.60 -18.71 -8.95
N THR A 253 6.66 -19.49 -8.43
CA THR A 253 5.74 -20.32 -9.23
C THR A 253 4.34 -19.74 -9.18
N ARG A 254 3.54 -19.96 -10.23
CA ARG A 254 2.10 -19.75 -10.17
C ARG A 254 1.38 -21.05 -10.52
N ARG A 255 0.08 -21.13 -10.26
CA ARG A 255 -0.75 -22.31 -10.52
C ARG A 255 -2.01 -21.88 -11.24
N TYR A 256 -2.32 -22.51 -12.35
CA TYR A 256 -3.58 -22.31 -13.02
C TYR A 256 -4.55 -23.41 -12.57
N GLU A 257 -5.61 -23.05 -11.87
CA GLU A 257 -6.67 -23.98 -11.49
C GLU A 257 -7.78 -23.92 -12.55
N PHE A 258 -8.22 -25.08 -13.05
CA PHE A 258 -9.38 -25.13 -13.95
C PHE A 258 -10.68 -24.98 -13.15
N GLU A 259 -11.64 -24.22 -13.67
CA GLU A 259 -12.96 -24.05 -13.03
C GLU A 259 -13.77 -25.36 -12.99
N GLU A 260 -13.65 -26.19 -14.02
CA GLU A 260 -14.31 -27.49 -14.10
C GLU A 260 -13.31 -28.62 -13.85
N LYS A 261 -13.54 -29.38 -12.77
CA LYS A 261 -12.79 -30.60 -12.47
C LYS A 261 -13.09 -31.66 -13.53
N ARG A 262 -12.06 -32.14 -14.24
CA ARG A 262 -12.20 -33.26 -15.18
C ARG A 262 -12.67 -34.51 -14.41
N ALA A 263 -13.52 -35.32 -15.05
CA ALA A 263 -14.18 -36.47 -14.41
C ALA A 263 -13.21 -37.48 -13.75
N ASP A 264 -11.97 -37.55 -14.26
CA ASP A 264 -10.96 -38.56 -13.88
C ASP A 264 -9.81 -37.95 -13.04
N ALA A 265 -9.96 -36.70 -12.60
CA ALA A 265 -8.89 -35.93 -12.00
C ALA A 265 -8.90 -35.99 -10.47
N SER A 266 -7.73 -36.24 -9.87
CA SER A 266 -7.52 -36.10 -8.42
C SER A 266 -7.48 -34.63 -8.00
N SER A 267 -6.79 -33.77 -8.75
CA SER A 267 -6.72 -32.29 -8.59
C SER A 267 -7.44 -31.54 -9.73
N SER A 268 -7.71 -30.24 -9.55
CA SER A 268 -8.28 -29.35 -10.57
C SER A 268 -7.21 -28.65 -11.42
N ASP A 269 -5.94 -29.01 -11.29
CA ASP A 269 -4.87 -28.01 -11.44
C ASP A 269 -3.92 -28.28 -12.61
N LEU A 270 -3.36 -27.19 -13.14
CA LEU A 270 -2.25 -27.11 -14.06
C LEU A 270 -1.17 -26.23 -13.42
N ALA A 271 0.02 -26.77 -13.18
CA ALA A 271 1.12 -25.99 -12.61
C ALA A 271 1.87 -25.20 -13.70
N VAL A 272 1.44 -23.96 -13.97
CA VAL A 272 2.18 -23.07 -14.87
C VAL A 272 3.29 -22.38 -14.09
N VAL A 273 4.57 -22.72 -14.28
CA VAL A 273 5.68 -21.88 -13.76
C VAL A 273 5.84 -20.69 -14.71
N PRO A 274 5.25 -19.51 -14.41
CA PRO A 274 5.49 -18.40 -15.30
C PRO A 274 6.96 -18.04 -15.10
N ALA A 275 7.77 -18.16 -16.15
CA ALA A 275 9.01 -17.41 -16.10
C ALA A 275 8.58 -15.97 -16.05
N LEU A 276 8.88 -15.32 -14.94
CA LEU A 276 9.27 -13.93 -15.04
C LEU A 276 10.59 -13.88 -15.79
N SER A 277 10.57 -14.18 -17.08
CA SER A 277 11.79 -14.26 -17.88
C SER A 277 12.52 -12.92 -17.97
N ARG A 278 11.87 -11.83 -17.56
CA ARG A 278 12.48 -10.51 -17.40
C ARG A 278 13.22 -10.32 -16.07
N HIS A 279 13.06 -11.24 -15.10
CA HIS A 279 13.63 -11.15 -13.74
C HIS A 279 14.44 -12.39 -13.34
N ILE A 280 14.50 -13.41 -14.20
CA ILE A 280 15.32 -14.61 -14.04
C ILE A 280 16.40 -14.55 -15.12
N LYS A 281 17.66 -14.79 -14.76
CA LYS A 281 18.78 -14.83 -15.72
C LYS A 281 18.61 -16.01 -16.68
N ASP A 282 19.04 -15.83 -17.94
CA ASP A 282 18.86 -16.85 -19.00
C ASP A 282 19.46 -18.22 -18.59
N ASP A 283 20.68 -18.26 -18.06
CA ASP A 283 21.31 -19.52 -17.62
C ASP A 283 20.51 -20.24 -16.51
N ALA A 284 19.96 -19.47 -15.56
CA ALA A 284 19.16 -20.03 -14.47
C ALA A 284 17.82 -20.58 -14.97
N LEU A 285 17.28 -20.00 -16.04
CA LEU A 285 16.06 -20.49 -16.70
C LEU A 285 16.33 -21.79 -17.47
N ASP A 286 17.48 -21.89 -18.14
CA ASP A 286 17.89 -23.11 -18.86
C ASP A 286 18.14 -24.27 -17.88
N ASP A 287 18.82 -24.01 -16.76
CA ASP A 287 19.03 -25.01 -15.69
C ASP A 287 17.69 -25.50 -15.12
N ALA A 288 16.77 -24.58 -14.83
CA ALA A 288 15.42 -24.90 -14.37
C ALA A 288 14.65 -25.73 -15.40
N PHE A 289 14.76 -25.39 -16.69
CA PHE A 289 14.11 -26.15 -17.75
C PHE A 289 14.67 -27.57 -17.88
N GLN A 290 15.98 -27.77 -17.73
CA GLN A 290 16.56 -29.11 -17.74
C GLN A 290 16.12 -29.94 -16.53
N ALA A 291 16.06 -29.33 -15.34
CA ALA A 291 15.57 -29.99 -14.13
C ALA A 291 14.10 -30.41 -14.22
N ALA A 292 13.24 -29.57 -14.84
CA ALA A 292 11.82 -29.89 -15.02
C ALA A 292 11.55 -30.98 -16.08
N LYS A 293 12.54 -31.30 -16.92
CA LYS A 293 12.41 -32.27 -18.01
C LYS A 293 12.65 -33.71 -17.56
N THR A 294 13.45 -33.91 -16.51
CA THR A 294 13.85 -35.21 -15.96
C THR A 294 12.78 -35.80 -15.06
#